data_AF-A0A372GGU2-F1
#
_entry.id   AF-A0A372GGU2-F1
#
_cell.length_a   1.000
_cell.length_b   1.000
_cell.length_c   1.000
_cell.angle_alpha   90.00
_cell.angle_beta   90.00
_cell.angle_gamma   90.00
#
_symmetry.space_group_name_H-M   'P 1'
#
loop_
_entity.id
_entity.type
_entity.pdbx_description
1 polymer ?
#
loop_
_entity_poly.entity_id
_entity_poly.type
_entity_poly.pdbx_seq_one_letter_code
_entity_poly.pdbx_strand_id
1 'polypeptide(L)' 'MNVPRCAQGPLAAAAPGSWDYATVVRALEYRYGVCAWHGPYTGRWWAMVDGRCLVEADTPGQLGERIVSARSWWR' A
#
# COMPACT_ATOMS: atom_id res chain seq x y z
N MET A 1 -8.60 10.61 -28.63
CA MET A 1 -7.32 11.25 -28.27
C MET A 1 -7.02 10.93 -26.80
N ASN A 2 -5.84 10.32 -26.60
CA ASN A 2 -5.03 10.10 -25.39
C ASN A 2 -5.68 10.05 -23.99
N VAL A 3 -5.59 8.87 -23.37
CA VAL A 3 -5.78 8.64 -21.93
C VAL A 3 -4.56 9.20 -21.18
N PRO A 4 -4.70 10.01 -20.12
CA PRO A 4 -3.54 10.61 -19.46
C PRO A 4 -2.72 9.54 -18.72
N ARG A 5 -1.45 9.43 -19.13
CA ARG A 5 -0.38 8.61 -18.55
C ARG A 5 0.19 9.29 -17.29
N CYS A 6 -0.60 9.37 -16.23
CA CYS A 6 -0.19 9.84 -14.91
C CYS A 6 -0.68 8.76 -13.91
N ALA A 7 0.10 8.00 -13.16
CA ALA A 7 1.42 8.24 -12.61
C ALA A 7 2.09 6.90 -12.25
N GLN A 8 3.00 6.42 -13.09
CA GLN A 8 4.10 5.56 -12.64
C GLN A 8 5.24 6.49 -12.22
N GLY A 9 5.10 7.06 -11.02
CA GLY A 9 6.14 7.84 -10.33
C GLY A 9 6.36 7.24 -8.93
N PRO A 10 7.54 7.46 -8.31
CA PRO A 10 7.91 6.75 -7.09
C PRO A 10 6.90 7.04 -5.98
N LEU A 11 6.50 5.97 -5.27
CA LEU A 11 5.64 5.97 -4.08
C LEU A 11 6.37 6.61 -2.87
N ALA A 12 7.06 7.73 -3.09
CA ALA A 12 7.93 8.37 -2.12
C ALA A 12 7.30 9.68 -1.61
N ALA A 13 6.76 9.58 -0.40
CA ALA A 13 6.60 10.65 0.59
C ALA A 13 5.69 11.83 0.21
N ALA A 14 4.38 11.60 0.05
CA ALA A 14 3.42 12.68 0.28
C ALA A 14 3.42 13.05 1.78
N ALA A 15 3.58 14.34 2.10
CA ALA A 15 3.60 14.86 3.46
C ALA A 15 2.35 14.42 4.28
N PRO A 16 2.47 14.19 5.60
CA PRO A 16 1.34 13.77 6.43
C PRO A 16 0.31 14.89 6.52
N GLY A 17 -0.88 14.71 5.92
CA GLY A 17 -1.98 15.67 6.03
C GLY A 17 -3.07 15.59 4.96
N SER A 18 -2.79 15.06 3.76
CA SER A 18 -3.80 14.89 2.72
C SER A 18 -3.49 13.67 1.84
N TRP A 19 -3.49 12.49 2.44
CA TRP A 19 -3.41 11.28 1.62
C TRP A 19 -4.81 11.00 1.08
N ASP A 20 -4.91 10.87 -0.24
CA ASP A 20 -6.10 10.27 -0.83
C ASP A 20 -6.05 8.76 -0.55
N TYR A 21 -6.61 8.37 0.60
CA TYR A 21 -6.51 7.01 1.12
C TYR A 21 -7.00 5.98 0.11
N ALA A 22 -8.08 6.30 -0.62
CA ALA A 22 -8.63 5.43 -1.65
C ALA A 22 -7.62 5.19 -2.78
N THR A 23 -6.99 6.25 -3.32
CA THR A 23 -5.97 6.13 -4.37
C THR A 23 -4.75 5.35 -3.88
N VAL A 24 -4.28 5.61 -2.66
CA VAL A 24 -3.12 4.90 -2.09
C VAL A 24 -3.43 3.41 -1.88
N VAL A 25 -4.61 3.08 -1.35
CA VAL A 25 -5.08 1.69 -1.21
C VAL A 25 -5.12 1.01 -2.58
N ARG A 26 -5.75 1.62 -3.58
CA ARG A 26 -5.84 1.03 -4.94
C ARG A 26 -4.46 0.82 -5.56
N ALA A 27 -3.52 1.74 -5.35
CA ALA A 27 -2.15 1.60 -5.82
C ALA A 27 -1.41 0.43 -5.15
N LEU A 28 -1.61 0.23 -3.84
CA LEU A 28 -1.04 -0.89 -3.09
C LEU A 28 -1.61 -2.23 -3.55
N GLU A 29 -2.93 -2.32 -3.67
CA GLU A 29 -3.62 -3.54 -4.12
C GLU A 29 -3.19 -3.90 -5.55
N TYR A 30 -3.14 -2.91 -6.45
CA TYR A 30 -2.70 -3.12 -7.84
C TYR A 30 -1.24 -3.55 -7.93
N ARG A 31 -0.34 -2.90 -7.17
CA ARG A 31 1.10 -3.16 -7.23
C ARG A 31 1.49 -4.51 -6.64
N TYR A 32 0.84 -4.92 -5.55
CA TYR A 32 1.25 -6.11 -4.79
C TYR A 32 0.28 -7.29 -4.88
N GLY A 33 -0.94 -7.08 -5.40
CA GLY A 33 -1.98 -8.12 -5.49
C GLY A 33 -2.49 -8.55 -4.11
N VAL A 34 -2.63 -7.59 -3.19
CA VAL A 34 -3.06 -7.82 -1.79
C VAL A 34 -4.31 -7.01 -1.49
N CYS A 35 -5.01 -7.31 -0.39
CA CYS A 35 -6.06 -6.44 0.13
C CYS A 35 -5.43 -5.44 1.11
N ALA A 36 -5.45 -4.14 0.78
CA ALA A 36 -4.88 -3.09 1.62
C ALA A 36 -5.95 -2.12 2.14
N TRP A 37 -5.73 -1.54 3.33
CA TRP A 37 -6.62 -0.51 3.88
C TRP A 37 -5.87 0.40 4.85
N HIS A 38 -6.40 1.61 5.06
CA HIS A 38 -5.98 2.50 6.12
C HIS A 38 -6.93 2.37 7.31
N GLY A 39 -6.39 2.24 8.51
CA GLY A 39 -7.15 2.24 9.77
C GLY A 39 -7.25 3.67 10.31
N PRO A 40 -8.34 4.42 10.06
CA PRO A 40 -8.44 5.83 10.47
C PRO A 40 -8.36 6.03 11.99
N TYR A 41 -8.75 5.02 12.77
CA TYR A 41 -8.67 5.07 14.24
C TYR A 41 -7.25 4.83 14.77
N THR A 42 -6.45 4.02 14.07
CA THR A 42 -5.07 3.69 14.49
C THR A 42 -4.02 4.52 13.77
N GLY A 43 -4.39 5.20 12.68
CA GLY A 43 -3.46 5.91 11.79
C GLY A 43 -2.50 5.00 11.02
N ARG A 44 -2.76 3.68 11.03
CA ARG A 44 -1.87 2.67 10.44
C ARG A 44 -2.41 2.14 9.12
N TRP A 45 -1.48 1.74 8.28
CA TRP A 45 -1.71 1.01 7.04
C TRP A 45 -1.67 -0.47 7.28
N TRP A 46 -2.57 -1.20 6.64
CA TRP A 46 -2.72 -2.62 6.80
C TRP A 46 -2.81 -3.29 5.43
N ALA A 47 -2.28 -4.51 5.34
CA ALA A 47 -2.47 -5.35 4.16
C ALA A 47 -2.56 -6.83 4.54
N MET A 48 -3.47 -7.54 3.88
CA MET A 48 -3.61 -8.99 3.95
C MET A 48 -2.88 -9.61 2.75
N VAL A 49 -1.78 -10.29 3.02
CA VAL A 49 -0.92 -10.96 2.02
C VAL A 49 -1.36 -12.41 1.86
N ASP A 50 -1.76 -12.77 0.63
CA ASP A 50 -2.15 -14.13 0.23
C ASP A 50 -3.17 -14.81 1.18
N GLY A 51 -4.01 -14.00 1.86
CA GLY A 51 -5.02 -14.47 2.82
C GLY A 51 -4.48 -15.11 4.10
N ARG A 52 -3.17 -15.00 4.36
CA ARG A 52 -2.49 -15.74 5.45
C ARG A 52 -1.69 -14.87 6.38
N CYS A 53 -1.21 -13.71 5.91
CA CYS A 53 -0.36 -12.84 6.69
C CYS A 53 -0.92 -11.41 6.71
N LEU A 54 -1.20 -10.91 7.90
CA LEU A 54 -1.57 -9.53 8.12
C LEU A 54 -0.32 -8.72 8.43
N VAL A 55 -0.03 -7.70 7.63
CA VAL A 55 1.07 -6.76 7.86
C VAL A 55 0.52 -5.36 8.11
N GLU A 56 1.16 -4.64 9.02
CA GLU A 56 0.84 -3.24 9.33
C GLU A 56 2.04 -2.33 9.07
N ALA A 57 1.84 -1.03 8.89
CA ALA A 57 2.92 -0.04 8.81
C ALA A 57 2.41 1.39 9.06
N ASP A 58 3.31 2.31 9.40
CA ASP A 58 2.98 3.73 9.54
C ASP A 58 2.81 4.44 8.18
N THR A 59 3.44 3.90 7.13
CA THR A 59 3.44 4.51 5.79
C THR A 59 3.19 3.47 4.72
N PRO A 60 2.70 3.85 3.52
CA PRO A 60 2.35 2.90 2.47
C PRO A 60 3.63 2.35 1.81
N GLY A 61 4.72 3.13 1.84
CA GLY A 61 6.06 2.67 1.46
C GLY A 61 6.54 1.52 2.36
N GLN A 62 6.53 1.73 3.68
CA GLN A 62 6.87 0.68 4.64
C GLN A 62 5.94 -0.53 4.56
N LEU A 63 4.64 -0.30 4.28
CA LEU A 63 3.69 -1.39 4.07
C LEU A 63 4.11 -2.25 2.87
N GLY A 64 4.52 -1.62 1.76
CA GLY A 64 5.03 -2.31 0.58
C GLY A 64 6.25 -3.18 0.87
N GLU A 65 7.22 -2.67 1.62
CA GLU A 65 8.40 -3.42 2.05
C GLU A 65 8.00 -4.64 2.91
N ARG A 66 7.08 -4.45 3.85
CA ARG A 66 6.57 -5.52 4.70
C ARG A 66 5.78 -6.57 3.92
N ILE A 67 5.00 -6.18 2.90
CA ILE A 67 4.31 -7.13 2.02
C ILE A 67 5.32 -8.02 1.27
N VAL A 68 6.36 -7.42 0.70
CA VAL A 68 7.40 -8.17 -0.03
C VAL A 68 8.16 -9.10 0.91
N SER A 69 8.54 -8.62 2.11
CA SER A 69 9.21 -9.42 3.12
C SER A 69 8.32 -10.56 3.66
N ALA A 70 7.02 -10.32 3.81
CA ALA A 70 6.09 -11.35 4.24
C ALA A 70 6.00 -12.47 3.19
N ARG A 71 6.00 -12.14 1.90
CA ARG A 71 5.99 -13.16 0.83
C ARG A 71 7.27 -13.97 0.76
N SER A 72 8.42 -13.37 1.03
CA SER A 72 9.71 -14.08 0.97
C SER A 72 9.93 -15.03 2.14
N TRP A 73 9.29 -14.80 3.28
CA TRP A 73 9.41 -15.65 4.47
C TRP A 73 8.80 -17.06 4.33
N TRP A 74 7.85 -17.23 3.40
CA TRP A 74 7.06 -18.46 3.30
C TRP A 74 7.19 -19.16 1.94
N ARG A 75 8.15 -18.74 1.13
CA ARG A 75 8.60 -19.50 -0.05
C ARG A 75 9.65 -20.51 0.38
#